data_AF-A0A1S8MT83-F1
#
_entry.id   AF-A0A1S8MT83-F1
#
_cell.length_a   1.000
_cell.length_b   1.000
_cell.length_c   1.000
_cell.angle_alpha   90.00
_cell.angle_beta   90.00
_cell.angle_gamma   90.00
#
_symmetry.space_group_name_H-M   'P 1'
#
loop_
_entity.id
_entity.type
_entity.pdbx_description
1 polymer ?
#
loop_
_entity_poly.entity_id
_entity_poly.type
_entity_poly.pdbx_seq_one_letter_code
_entity_poly.pdbx_strand_id
1 'polypeptide(L)'
;MSKEYMYTQGDILVEPYKFQKITKLNVIRELNEHAKIYISGIIDEENIDKYVEKANEDSNISLSLKDDNDSVTNIFQGVVTNISVNADRNVRTLEIEALSRTFFMDIKKINRSFQDENSTYKDIFNLINSSYKNIQMLDNVTNGANIDKLIVQYKETDWEFLKRLASNFNMPVVSECQLNDIKYSIGDSGCYKTYELDEYNYSIKKGLKEYKLKAQNDVSDLNDIDLISYEVITNKIMYLCNLVNFKGRSLYVYKCEMELKSGVISNKYILRDRKGIKVRKIYNNKIVGLSLNGTVLATKNDKVKLNLEIDGSQNSSTARWFEYSTVYSSEDGTGWYCMPEVGDAIRLYFPDNEEKNAYAISSVNLKSSNSEKRSNPSEKSIGTKYGKQIVMKPGAVEIIGNGNLLMRLTDDGGIEVKSDKKIVLDAQQDIEITGGGKVSIQGGGGVALTQGSANINVQDDVTMSGGKVKIE
;
A
#
# COMPACT_ATOMS: atom_id res chain seq x y z
N MET A 1 -39.79 -6.80 -36.07
CA MET A 1 -38.44 -7.13 -35.55
C MET A 1 -37.46 -6.86 -36.66
N SER A 2 -36.65 -5.80 -36.56
CA SER A 2 -35.54 -5.61 -37.50
C SER A 2 -34.61 -6.81 -37.32
N LYS A 3 -34.38 -7.58 -38.38
CA LYS A 3 -33.33 -8.61 -38.36
C LYS A 3 -32.02 -7.86 -38.15
N GLU A 4 -31.41 -8.04 -36.98
CA GLU A 4 -30.11 -7.45 -36.69
C GLU A 4 -29.05 -8.04 -37.62
N TYR A 5 -28.09 -7.21 -38.00
CA TYR A 5 -27.04 -7.60 -38.92
C TYR A 5 -26.20 -8.75 -38.33
N MET A 6 -25.96 -9.77 -39.14
CA MET A 6 -25.19 -10.94 -38.76
C MET A 6 -23.79 -10.82 -39.36
N TYR A 7 -22.83 -10.44 -38.53
CA TYR A 7 -21.44 -10.32 -38.96
C TYR A 7 -20.86 -11.67 -39.36
N THR A 8 -20.21 -11.70 -40.51
CA THR A 8 -19.52 -12.84 -41.09
C THR A 8 -18.02 -12.58 -41.17
N GLN A 9 -17.26 -13.58 -41.62
CA GLN A 9 -15.82 -13.44 -41.78
C GLN A 9 -15.42 -12.27 -42.71
N GLY A 10 -16.25 -11.93 -43.71
CA GLY A 10 -15.99 -10.84 -44.65
C GLY A 10 -16.06 -9.44 -44.01
N ASP A 11 -16.69 -9.35 -42.84
CA ASP A 11 -16.96 -8.11 -42.13
C ASP A 11 -15.86 -7.77 -41.11
N ILE A 12 -14.90 -8.69 -40.94
CA ILE A 12 -13.82 -8.58 -39.96
C ILE A 12 -12.68 -7.76 -40.57
N LEU A 13 -12.35 -6.66 -39.91
CA LEU A 13 -11.21 -5.81 -40.22
C LEU A 13 -10.14 -6.01 -39.15
N VAL A 14 -8.93 -6.37 -39.58
CA VAL A 14 -7.77 -6.52 -38.69
C VAL A 14 -6.65 -5.62 -39.18
N GLU A 15 -6.13 -4.80 -38.28
CA GLU A 15 -5.00 -3.92 -38.57
C GLU A 15 -3.85 -4.16 -37.59
N PRO A 16 -2.59 -4.09 -38.03
CA PRO A 16 -2.11 -3.91 -39.41
C PRO A 16 -2.04 -5.23 -40.23
N TYR A 17 -2.54 -6.33 -39.68
CA TYR A 17 -2.37 -7.68 -40.24
C TYR A 17 -3.44 -8.04 -41.26
N LYS A 18 -3.03 -8.39 -42.48
CA LYS A 18 -3.93 -8.74 -43.58
C LYS A 18 -4.07 -10.25 -43.71
N PHE A 19 -5.26 -10.75 -43.41
CA PHE A 19 -5.62 -12.16 -43.60
C PHE A 19 -6.36 -12.34 -44.92
N GLN A 20 -5.98 -13.35 -45.70
CA GLN A 20 -6.79 -13.83 -46.83
C GLN A 20 -8.03 -14.56 -46.33
N LYS A 21 -7.87 -15.34 -45.24
CA LYS A 21 -8.96 -16.06 -44.60
C LYS A 21 -8.70 -16.25 -43.10
N ILE A 22 -9.60 -15.77 -42.26
CA ILE A 22 -9.55 -16.03 -40.82
C ILE A 22 -10.10 -17.42 -40.54
N THR A 23 -9.31 -18.27 -39.92
CA THR A 23 -9.67 -19.66 -39.58
C THR A 23 -10.16 -19.79 -38.14
N LYS A 24 -9.65 -18.96 -37.23
CA LYS A 24 -10.09 -18.87 -35.83
C LYS A 24 -10.03 -17.43 -35.37
N LEU A 25 -11.04 -17.04 -34.60
CA LEU A 25 -11.07 -15.80 -33.85
C LEU A 25 -11.70 -16.11 -32.49
N ASN A 26 -11.04 -15.67 -31.42
CA ASN A 26 -11.56 -15.70 -30.07
C ASN A 26 -11.23 -14.38 -29.38
N VAL A 27 -12.23 -13.67 -28.87
CA VAL A 27 -12.04 -12.47 -28.03
C VAL A 27 -12.72 -12.70 -26.69
N ILE A 28 -11.96 -12.61 -25.61
CA ILE A 28 -12.45 -12.77 -24.24
C ILE A 28 -12.34 -11.44 -23.51
N ARG A 29 -13.45 -11.00 -22.91
CA ARG A 29 -13.52 -9.83 -22.05
C ARG A 29 -14.17 -10.23 -20.74
N GLU A 30 -13.51 -9.97 -19.63
CA GLU A 30 -13.97 -10.31 -18.29
C GLU A 30 -13.62 -9.19 -17.32
N LEU A 31 -14.47 -8.96 -16.32
CA LEU A 31 -14.20 -8.00 -15.24
C LEU A 31 -12.88 -8.37 -14.53
N ASN A 32 -12.09 -7.37 -14.12
CA ASN A 32 -10.77 -7.51 -13.48
C ASN A 32 -9.66 -8.16 -14.33
N GLU A 33 -9.93 -8.48 -15.59
CA GLU A 33 -8.97 -9.08 -16.50
C GLU A 33 -8.66 -8.14 -17.66
N HIS A 34 -7.46 -8.30 -18.23
CA HIS A 34 -7.18 -7.72 -19.54
C HIS A 34 -8.01 -8.45 -20.59
N ALA A 35 -8.58 -7.71 -21.54
CA ALA A 35 -9.21 -8.35 -22.69
C ALA A 35 -8.14 -9.10 -23.48
N LYS A 36 -8.49 -10.27 -24.02
CA LYS A 36 -7.58 -11.15 -24.75
C LYS A 36 -8.14 -11.43 -26.12
N ILE A 37 -7.29 -11.44 -27.13
CA ILE A 37 -7.63 -11.93 -28.47
C ILE A 37 -6.65 -13.02 -28.87
N TYR A 38 -7.20 -14.06 -29.49
CA TYR A 38 -6.47 -15.01 -30.31
C TYR A 38 -7.08 -14.98 -31.71
N ILE A 39 -6.24 -14.77 -32.71
CA ILE A 39 -6.64 -14.82 -34.12
C ILE A 39 -5.67 -15.67 -34.91
N SER A 40 -6.21 -16.53 -35.76
CA SER A 40 -5.45 -17.36 -36.68
C SER A 40 -6.07 -17.29 -38.07
N GLY A 41 -5.24 -17.29 -39.10
CA GLY A 41 -5.72 -17.28 -40.47
C GLY A 41 -4.63 -17.39 -41.52
N ILE A 42 -5.07 -17.66 -42.74
CA ILE A 42 -4.22 -17.75 -43.92
C ILE A 42 -3.79 -16.35 -44.34
N ILE A 43 -2.50 -16.17 -44.58
CA ILE A 43 -1.90 -14.94 -45.08
C ILE A 43 -1.25 -15.16 -46.45
N ASP A 44 -1.00 -14.07 -47.17
CA ASP A 44 -0.27 -14.10 -48.43
C ASP A 44 1.21 -14.45 -48.20
N GLU A 45 1.83 -15.19 -49.13
CA GLU A 45 3.24 -15.58 -49.05
C GLU A 45 4.17 -14.36 -49.00
N GLU A 46 3.79 -13.24 -49.60
CA GLU A 46 4.61 -12.00 -49.58
C GLU A 46 4.77 -11.39 -48.18
N ASN A 47 3.94 -11.79 -47.20
CA ASN A 47 3.92 -11.17 -45.87
C ASN A 47 4.51 -12.05 -44.74
N ILE A 48 5.08 -13.22 -45.06
CA ILE A 48 5.56 -14.22 -44.09
C ILE A 48 6.58 -13.62 -43.10
N ASP A 49 7.76 -13.26 -43.60
CA ASP A 49 8.86 -12.79 -42.76
C ASP A 49 8.54 -11.40 -42.20
N LYS A 50 7.87 -10.58 -43.00
CA LYS A 50 7.55 -9.19 -42.68
C LYS A 50 6.75 -9.03 -41.40
N TYR A 51 5.80 -9.91 -41.09
CA TYR A 51 4.98 -9.77 -39.88
C TYR A 51 5.73 -10.17 -38.62
N VAL A 52 6.48 -11.28 -38.67
CA VAL A 52 7.22 -11.77 -37.51
C VAL A 52 8.49 -10.95 -37.29
N GLU A 53 9.26 -10.64 -38.33
CA GLU A 53 10.52 -9.88 -38.23
C GLU A 53 10.32 -8.42 -37.82
N LYS A 54 9.18 -7.81 -38.19
CA LYS A 54 8.86 -6.43 -37.79
C LYS A 54 8.14 -6.35 -36.45
N ALA A 55 7.63 -7.48 -35.95
CA ALA A 55 7.01 -7.49 -34.64
C ALA A 55 8.05 -7.16 -33.57
N ASN A 56 7.66 -6.32 -32.64
CA ASN A 56 8.47 -5.79 -31.56
C ASN A 56 7.57 -5.52 -30.34
N GLU A 57 8.17 -5.00 -29.27
CA GLU A 57 7.46 -4.69 -28.02
C GLU A 57 6.30 -3.68 -28.16
N ASP A 58 6.31 -2.86 -29.22
CA ASP A 58 5.29 -1.86 -29.51
C ASP A 58 4.24 -2.34 -30.53
N SER A 59 4.30 -3.60 -30.95
CA SER A 59 3.40 -4.13 -31.98
C SER A 59 1.96 -4.18 -31.49
N ASN A 60 1.06 -3.59 -32.27
CA ASN A 60 -0.35 -3.43 -31.91
C ASN A 60 -1.25 -4.24 -32.86
N ILE A 61 -2.45 -4.53 -32.38
CA ILE A 61 -3.53 -5.09 -33.18
C ILE A 61 -4.84 -4.36 -32.89
N SER A 62 -5.60 -4.07 -33.95
CA SER A 62 -6.97 -3.62 -33.88
C SER A 62 -7.88 -4.63 -34.59
N LEU A 63 -9.01 -4.95 -33.97
CA LEU A 63 -10.09 -5.74 -34.52
C LEU A 63 -11.35 -4.89 -34.54
N SER A 64 -11.94 -4.74 -35.72
CA SER A 64 -13.20 -4.04 -35.92
C SER A 64 -14.14 -4.86 -36.79
N LEU A 65 -15.44 -4.61 -36.66
CA LEU A 65 -16.48 -5.21 -37.48
C LEU A 65 -17.16 -4.12 -38.31
N LYS A 66 -17.40 -4.41 -39.58
CA LYS A 66 -18.07 -3.52 -40.53
C LYS A 66 -19.47 -4.05 -40.85
N ASP A 67 -20.51 -3.23 -40.73
CA ASP A 67 -21.87 -3.63 -41.09
C ASP A 67 -22.21 -3.34 -42.57
N ASP A 68 -23.45 -3.68 -42.97
CA ASP A 68 -23.98 -3.44 -44.32
C ASP A 68 -24.17 -1.96 -44.68
N ASN A 69 -24.14 -1.06 -43.70
CA ASN A 69 -24.18 0.39 -43.89
C ASN A 69 -22.77 1.01 -43.89
N ASP A 70 -21.74 0.20 -44.06
CA ASP A 70 -20.32 0.57 -43.96
C ASP A 70 -19.92 1.14 -42.58
N SER A 71 -20.73 0.95 -41.53
CA SER A 71 -20.42 1.40 -40.18
C SER A 71 -19.39 0.49 -39.53
N VAL A 72 -18.30 1.07 -39.02
CA VAL A 72 -17.20 0.34 -38.37
C VAL A 72 -17.34 0.43 -36.85
N THR A 73 -17.43 -0.72 -36.20
CA THR A 73 -17.44 -0.85 -34.73
C THR A 73 -16.14 -1.50 -34.27
N ASN A 74 -15.36 -0.79 -33.44
CA ASN A 74 -14.15 -1.34 -32.84
C ASN A 74 -14.51 -2.35 -31.75
N ILE A 75 -13.92 -3.54 -31.81
CA ILE A 75 -14.17 -4.63 -30.86
C ILE A 75 -13.01 -4.76 -29.87
N PHE A 76 -11.78 -4.63 -30.37
CA PHE A 76 -10.58 -4.83 -29.58
C PHE A 76 -9.42 -4.01 -30.12
N GLN A 77 -8.67 -3.41 -29.21
CA GLN A 77 -7.43 -2.71 -29.45
C GLN A 77 -6.44 -3.11 -28.37
N GLY A 78 -5.28 -3.57 -28.80
CA GLY A 78 -4.32 -4.15 -27.87
C GLY A 78 -2.93 -4.25 -28.44
N VAL A 79 -2.09 -4.91 -27.67
CA VAL A 79 -0.69 -5.15 -27.95
C VAL A 79 -0.44 -6.61 -28.15
N VAL A 80 0.35 -6.93 -29.17
CA VAL A 80 0.71 -8.29 -29.55
C VAL A 80 1.66 -8.85 -28.50
N THR A 81 1.26 -9.97 -27.89
CA THR A 81 2.05 -10.68 -26.88
C THR A 81 2.74 -11.90 -27.45
N ASN A 82 2.17 -12.49 -28.50
CA ASN A 82 2.78 -13.58 -29.24
C ASN A 82 2.36 -13.51 -30.72
N ILE A 83 3.30 -13.80 -31.61
CA ILE A 83 3.06 -13.85 -33.04
C ILE A 83 3.89 -14.96 -33.66
N SER A 84 3.28 -15.77 -34.51
CA SER A 84 3.97 -16.87 -35.19
C SER A 84 3.38 -17.13 -36.56
N VAL A 85 4.20 -17.65 -37.46
CA VAL A 85 3.75 -18.11 -38.79
C VAL A 85 4.12 -19.58 -38.93
N ASN A 86 3.10 -20.40 -39.19
CA ASN A 86 3.23 -21.82 -39.47
C ASN A 86 3.08 -22.07 -40.97
N ALA A 87 4.03 -22.79 -41.54
CA ALA A 87 4.02 -23.17 -42.96
C ALA A 87 3.85 -24.68 -43.10
N ASP A 88 2.69 -25.12 -43.59
CA ASP A 88 2.42 -26.53 -43.88
C ASP A 88 1.82 -26.67 -45.28
N ARG A 89 2.39 -27.56 -46.11
CA ARG A 89 1.94 -27.86 -47.49
C ARG A 89 1.65 -26.60 -48.33
N ASN A 90 2.54 -25.61 -48.28
CA ASN A 90 2.42 -24.29 -48.94
C ASN A 90 1.24 -23.42 -48.49
N VAL A 91 0.61 -23.75 -47.36
CA VAL A 91 -0.36 -22.87 -46.69
C VAL A 91 0.35 -22.18 -45.52
N ARG A 92 0.30 -20.85 -45.53
CA ARG A 92 0.90 -20.00 -44.48
C ARG A 92 -0.17 -19.53 -43.53
N THR A 93 -0.05 -19.92 -42.27
CA THR A 93 -1.00 -19.56 -41.21
C THR A 93 -0.33 -18.65 -40.21
N LEU A 94 -0.83 -17.42 -40.08
CA LEU A 94 -0.43 -16.47 -39.05
C LEU A 94 -1.28 -16.70 -37.81
N GLU A 95 -0.64 -16.75 -36.64
CA GLU A 95 -1.29 -16.81 -35.33
C GLU A 95 -0.83 -15.65 -34.47
N ILE A 96 -1.78 -14.93 -33.88
CA ILE A 96 -1.53 -13.76 -33.03
C ILE A 96 -2.30 -13.90 -31.73
N GLU A 97 -1.59 -13.73 -30.62
CA GLU A 97 -2.17 -13.47 -29.31
C GLU A 97 -1.90 -12.02 -28.92
N ALA A 98 -2.91 -11.37 -28.35
CA ALA A 98 -2.75 -10.00 -27.86
C ALA A 98 -3.60 -9.74 -26.62
N LEU A 99 -3.15 -8.77 -25.83
CA LEU A 99 -3.84 -8.27 -24.64
C LEU A 99 -4.23 -6.80 -24.83
N SER A 100 -5.32 -6.37 -24.18
CA SER A 100 -5.69 -4.96 -24.18
C SER A 100 -4.59 -4.09 -23.58
N ARG A 101 -4.55 -2.81 -23.95
CA ARG A 101 -3.49 -1.87 -23.54
C ARG A 101 -3.38 -1.67 -22.02
N THR A 102 -4.40 -2.04 -21.23
CA THR A 102 -4.28 -2.12 -19.76
C THR A 102 -3.19 -3.07 -19.29
N PHE A 103 -2.73 -4.00 -20.13
CA PHE A 103 -1.58 -4.87 -19.86
C PHE A 103 -0.32 -4.09 -19.51
N PHE A 104 -0.09 -2.90 -20.10
CA PHE A 104 1.05 -2.05 -19.73
C PHE A 104 1.05 -1.63 -18.25
N MET A 105 -0.10 -1.66 -17.59
CA MET A 105 -0.24 -1.37 -16.16
C MET A 105 0.06 -2.60 -15.29
N ASP A 106 0.24 -3.78 -15.87
CA ASP A 106 0.43 -5.06 -15.18
C ASP A 106 1.81 -5.69 -15.41
N ILE A 107 2.80 -4.89 -15.82
CA ILE A 107 4.17 -5.37 -16.11
C ILE A 107 5.09 -5.18 -14.91
N LYS A 108 5.24 -3.95 -14.43
CA LYS A 108 6.22 -3.58 -13.41
C LYS A 108 5.57 -3.51 -12.03
N LYS A 109 6.18 -4.21 -11.06
CA LYS A 109 5.83 -4.06 -9.64
C LYS A 109 6.38 -2.77 -9.07
N ILE A 110 5.58 -2.08 -8.26
CA ILE A 110 5.89 -0.77 -7.69
C ILE A 110 5.79 -0.83 -6.16
N ASN A 111 6.55 0.05 -5.51
CA ASN A 111 6.52 0.28 -4.07
C ASN A 111 6.29 1.78 -3.84
N ARG A 112 5.20 2.15 -3.16
CA ARG A 112 4.89 3.53 -2.73
C ARG A 112 3.77 3.54 -1.68
N SER A 113 3.67 4.61 -0.92
CA SER A 113 2.62 4.83 0.08
C SER A 113 1.85 6.12 -0.14
N PHE A 114 0.65 6.15 0.43
CA PHE A 114 -0.25 7.29 0.42
C PHE A 114 -0.71 7.54 1.85
N GLN A 115 -0.24 8.63 2.43
CA GLN A 115 -0.46 8.95 3.85
C GLN A 115 -1.53 10.02 4.09
N ASP A 116 -1.72 10.94 3.14
CA ASP A 116 -2.55 12.13 3.31
C ASP A 116 -4.03 11.80 3.43
N GLU A 117 -4.61 12.06 4.61
CA GLU A 117 -6.02 11.79 4.92
C GLU A 117 -6.99 12.67 4.11
N ASN A 118 -6.50 13.74 3.48
CA ASN A 118 -7.28 14.59 2.57
C ASN A 118 -7.22 14.12 1.11
N SER A 119 -6.36 13.15 0.78
CA SER A 119 -6.29 12.60 -0.57
C SER A 119 -7.49 11.68 -0.84
N THR A 120 -8.09 11.85 -2.01
CA THR A 120 -9.16 10.96 -2.50
C THR A 120 -8.59 9.73 -3.19
N TYR A 121 -9.40 8.67 -3.31
CA TYR A 121 -9.05 7.55 -4.20
C TYR A 121 -8.81 8.01 -5.65
N LYS A 122 -9.55 9.02 -6.10
CA LYS A 122 -9.37 9.62 -7.43
C LYS A 122 -8.00 10.29 -7.58
N ASP A 123 -7.48 10.94 -6.54
CA ASP A 123 -6.13 11.52 -6.56
C ASP A 123 -5.06 10.44 -6.71
N ILE A 124 -5.24 9.29 -6.04
CA ILE A 124 -4.36 8.13 -6.20
C ILE A 124 -4.42 7.59 -7.64
N PHE A 125 -5.62 7.42 -8.20
CA PHE A 125 -5.76 6.97 -9.58
C PHE A 125 -5.12 7.94 -10.58
N ASN A 126 -5.28 9.25 -10.36
CA ASN A 126 -4.65 10.27 -11.19
C ASN A 126 -3.12 10.21 -11.09
N LEU A 127 -2.56 9.97 -9.90
CA LEU A 127 -1.12 9.79 -9.73
C LEU A 127 -0.61 8.58 -10.52
N ILE A 128 -1.30 7.43 -10.40
CA ILE A 128 -0.98 6.22 -11.18
C ILE A 128 -1.01 6.54 -12.68
N ASN A 129 -2.08 7.17 -13.15
CA ASN A 129 -2.29 7.51 -14.55
C ASN A 129 -1.23 8.48 -15.09
N SER A 130 -0.67 9.37 -14.26
CA SER A 130 0.35 10.33 -14.70
C SER A 130 1.65 9.66 -15.21
N SER A 131 1.86 8.38 -14.89
CA SER A 131 3.00 7.58 -15.38
C SER A 131 2.81 7.03 -16.80
N TYR A 132 1.62 7.21 -17.40
CA TYR A 132 1.26 6.63 -18.70
C TYR A 132 0.84 7.70 -19.71
N LYS A 133 1.22 7.50 -20.98
CA LYS A 133 0.84 8.40 -22.08
C LYS A 133 -0.61 8.14 -22.51
N ASN A 134 -1.38 9.21 -22.74
CA ASN A 134 -2.73 9.18 -23.30
C ASN A 134 -3.74 8.27 -22.57
N ILE A 135 -3.55 8.05 -21.28
CA ILE A 135 -4.47 7.26 -20.46
C ILE A 135 -5.73 8.04 -20.12
N GLN A 136 -6.87 7.35 -20.00
CA GLN A 136 -8.08 7.92 -19.43
C GLN A 136 -8.80 6.87 -18.60
N MET A 137 -9.28 7.32 -17.46
CA MET A 137 -9.98 6.50 -16.51
C MET A 137 -11.33 7.12 -16.19
N LEU A 138 -12.36 6.29 -16.12
CA LEU A 138 -13.66 6.68 -15.62
C LEU A 138 -13.87 6.11 -14.21
N ASP A 139 -14.15 6.98 -13.25
CA ASP A 139 -14.48 6.61 -11.88
C ASP A 139 -15.93 6.99 -11.57
N ASN A 140 -16.78 5.97 -11.46
CA ASN A 140 -18.20 6.11 -11.13
C ASN A 140 -18.52 5.63 -9.71
N VAL A 141 -17.51 5.27 -8.92
CA VAL A 141 -17.70 4.48 -7.70
C VAL A 141 -17.23 5.22 -6.47
N THR A 142 -16.05 5.84 -6.52
CA THR A 142 -15.45 6.40 -5.29
C THR A 142 -16.21 7.62 -4.78
N ASN A 143 -16.90 8.35 -5.67
CA ASN A 143 -17.69 9.54 -5.35
C ASN A 143 -16.94 10.58 -4.48
N GLY A 144 -15.64 10.73 -4.70
CA GLY A 144 -14.80 11.67 -3.96
C GLY A 144 -14.46 11.22 -2.53
N ALA A 145 -14.60 9.93 -2.22
CA ALA A 145 -14.18 9.38 -0.94
C ALA A 145 -12.67 9.61 -0.70
N ASN A 146 -12.36 10.11 0.49
CA ASN A 146 -11.00 10.21 1.00
C ASN A 146 -10.46 8.84 1.40
N ILE A 147 -9.14 8.71 1.43
CA ILE A 147 -8.49 7.58 2.08
C ILE A 147 -8.58 7.75 3.60
N ASP A 148 -9.09 6.72 4.27
CA ASP A 148 -9.29 6.70 5.72
C ASP A 148 -8.10 6.11 6.48
N LYS A 149 -7.23 5.39 5.78
CA LYS A 149 -6.02 4.74 6.30
C LYS A 149 -4.80 5.01 5.42
N LEU A 150 -3.63 4.59 5.92
CA LEU A 150 -2.46 4.40 5.08
C LEU A 150 -2.81 3.44 3.94
N ILE A 151 -2.42 3.77 2.72
CA ILE A 151 -2.47 2.84 1.59
C ILE A 151 -1.04 2.59 1.11
N VAL A 152 -0.65 1.34 0.95
CA VAL A 152 0.68 0.99 0.43
C VAL A 152 0.53 0.10 -0.79
N GLN A 153 1.01 0.56 -1.95
CA GLN A 153 1.27 -0.31 -3.08
C GLN A 153 2.63 -0.97 -2.83
N TYR A 154 2.67 -2.26 -2.49
CA TYR A 154 3.92 -2.95 -2.16
C TYR A 154 4.05 -4.23 -2.98
N LYS A 155 5.05 -4.27 -3.86
CA LYS A 155 5.26 -5.38 -4.81
C LYS A 155 3.98 -5.75 -5.58
N GLU A 156 3.21 -4.73 -5.93
CA GLU A 156 2.02 -4.81 -6.77
C GLU A 156 2.27 -4.04 -8.06
N THR A 157 1.75 -4.53 -9.17
CA THR A 157 1.65 -3.72 -10.39
C THR A 157 0.60 -2.63 -10.21
N ASP A 158 0.55 -1.65 -11.12
CA ASP A 158 -0.51 -0.63 -11.08
C ASP A 158 -1.88 -1.24 -11.34
N TRP A 159 -1.99 -2.27 -12.18
CA TRP A 159 -3.25 -2.99 -12.40
C TRP A 159 -3.70 -3.79 -11.17
N GLU A 160 -2.80 -4.55 -10.52
CA GLU A 160 -3.09 -5.24 -9.27
C GLU A 160 -3.58 -4.25 -8.20
N PHE A 161 -2.90 -3.10 -8.11
CA PHE A 161 -3.23 -2.05 -7.15
C PHE A 161 -4.58 -1.40 -7.43
N LEU A 162 -4.89 -1.05 -8.68
CA LEU A 162 -6.20 -0.52 -9.08
C LEU A 162 -7.33 -1.48 -8.73
N LYS A 163 -7.17 -2.78 -9.01
CA LYS A 163 -8.13 -3.82 -8.63
C LYS A 163 -8.34 -3.86 -7.12
N ARG A 164 -7.24 -3.77 -6.35
CA ARG A 164 -7.32 -3.74 -4.90
C ARG A 164 -8.05 -2.51 -4.38
N LEU A 165 -7.76 -1.33 -4.91
CA LEU A 165 -8.42 -0.10 -4.52
C LEU A 165 -9.92 -0.13 -4.85
N ALA A 166 -10.30 -0.53 -6.07
CA ALA A 166 -11.70 -0.68 -6.48
C ALA A 166 -12.46 -1.69 -5.60
N SER A 167 -11.78 -2.73 -5.12
CA SER A 167 -12.38 -3.75 -4.26
C SER A 167 -12.85 -3.23 -2.89
N ASN A 168 -12.34 -2.09 -2.40
CA ASN A 168 -12.85 -1.45 -1.18
C ASN A 168 -14.32 -1.01 -1.33
N PHE A 169 -14.77 -0.84 -2.57
CA PHE A 169 -16.16 -0.51 -2.91
C PHE A 169 -16.92 -1.72 -3.47
N ASN A 170 -16.35 -2.92 -3.35
CA ASN A 170 -16.81 -4.15 -3.99
C ASN A 170 -17.02 -4.04 -5.50
N MET A 171 -16.26 -3.16 -6.18
CA MET A 171 -16.39 -2.93 -7.62
C MET A 171 -15.18 -3.46 -8.40
N PRO A 172 -15.40 -4.00 -9.61
CA PRO A 172 -14.33 -4.45 -10.49
C PRO A 172 -13.62 -3.27 -11.19
N VAL A 173 -12.54 -3.57 -11.87
CA VAL A 173 -11.95 -2.71 -12.91
C VAL A 173 -12.28 -3.31 -14.28
N VAL A 174 -12.63 -2.45 -15.23
CA VAL A 174 -13.04 -2.84 -16.60
C VAL A 174 -12.02 -2.32 -17.60
N SER A 175 -11.45 -3.21 -18.41
CA SER A 175 -10.62 -2.81 -19.55
C SER A 175 -11.51 -2.39 -20.73
N GLU A 176 -11.45 -1.14 -21.15
CA GLU A 176 -12.25 -0.60 -22.27
C GLU A 176 -11.52 -0.82 -23.61
N CYS A 177 -11.34 -2.09 -23.99
CA CYS A 177 -10.49 -2.47 -25.13
C CYS A 177 -11.03 -2.03 -26.50
N GLN A 178 -12.27 -1.55 -26.59
CA GLN A 178 -12.83 -0.99 -27.82
C GLN A 178 -12.29 0.41 -28.14
N LEU A 179 -11.69 1.08 -27.16
CA LEU A 179 -11.15 2.44 -27.27
C LEU A 179 -9.64 2.43 -27.51
N ASN A 180 -9.13 3.50 -28.13
CA ASN A 180 -7.70 3.70 -28.35
C ASN A 180 -6.99 4.05 -27.03
N ASP A 181 -5.68 3.80 -26.97
CA ASP A 181 -4.82 4.03 -25.79
C ASP A 181 -5.24 3.24 -24.54
N ILE A 182 -4.66 3.54 -23.38
CA ILE A 182 -5.05 2.88 -22.13
C ILE A 182 -6.35 3.51 -21.64
N LYS A 183 -7.43 2.74 -21.70
CA LYS A 183 -8.76 3.15 -21.25
C LYS A 183 -9.33 2.09 -20.31
N TYR A 184 -9.76 2.51 -19.14
CA TYR A 184 -10.36 1.61 -18.17
C TYR A 184 -11.37 2.35 -17.29
N SER A 185 -12.26 1.58 -16.67
CA SER A 185 -13.29 2.09 -15.78
C SER A 185 -13.18 1.43 -14.42
N ILE A 186 -13.37 2.20 -13.35
CA ILE A 186 -13.57 1.69 -11.99
C ILE A 186 -15.06 1.47 -11.79
N GLY A 187 -15.46 0.21 -11.66
CA GLY A 187 -16.84 -0.23 -11.57
C GLY A 187 -17.57 -0.28 -12.91
N ASP A 188 -18.38 0.74 -13.17
CA ASP A 188 -19.27 0.77 -14.33
C ASP A 188 -18.60 1.41 -15.54
N SER A 189 -18.85 0.89 -16.75
CA SER A 189 -18.15 1.26 -17.99
C SER A 189 -18.58 2.61 -18.59
N GLY A 190 -19.43 3.38 -17.88
CA GLY A 190 -19.98 4.67 -18.35
C GLY A 190 -20.90 4.57 -19.56
N CYS A 191 -21.04 3.38 -20.14
CA CYS A 191 -21.89 3.08 -21.28
C CYS A 191 -23.28 2.67 -20.79
N TYR A 192 -24.18 3.65 -20.68
CA TYR A 192 -25.56 3.48 -20.20
C TYR A 192 -26.50 2.88 -21.24
N LYS A 193 -25.98 2.32 -22.34
CA LYS A 193 -26.81 1.70 -23.37
C LYS A 193 -27.46 0.45 -22.80
N THR A 194 -28.79 0.42 -22.87
CA THR A 194 -29.60 -0.73 -22.49
C THR A 194 -29.92 -1.57 -23.71
N TYR A 195 -29.79 -2.88 -23.59
CA TYR A 195 -30.08 -3.85 -24.64
C TYR A 195 -31.29 -4.70 -24.26
N GLU A 196 -32.22 -4.87 -25.20
CA GLU A 196 -33.32 -5.82 -25.08
C GLU A 196 -32.95 -7.12 -25.79
N LEU A 197 -33.03 -8.25 -25.09
CA LEU A 197 -32.80 -9.58 -25.64
C LEU A 197 -34.06 -10.44 -25.53
N ASP A 198 -34.37 -11.18 -26.60
CA ASP A 198 -35.42 -12.20 -26.62
C ASP A 198 -34.92 -13.53 -27.20
N GLU A 199 -33.69 -13.89 -26.85
CA GLU A 199 -33.06 -15.12 -27.33
C GLU A 199 -33.73 -16.37 -26.73
N TYR A 200 -33.85 -17.41 -27.57
CA TYR A 200 -34.39 -18.72 -27.18
C TYR A 200 -33.30 -19.69 -26.75
N ASN A 201 -32.07 -19.51 -27.25
CA ASN A 201 -30.92 -20.34 -26.94
C ASN A 201 -30.12 -19.72 -25.79
N TYR A 202 -30.38 -20.18 -24.57
CA TYR A 202 -29.64 -19.75 -23.38
C TYR A 202 -29.55 -20.87 -22.34
N SER A 203 -28.61 -20.73 -21.40
CA SER A 203 -28.55 -21.58 -20.21
C SER A 203 -28.54 -20.74 -18.94
N ILE A 204 -29.00 -21.34 -17.83
CA ILE A 204 -29.04 -20.71 -16.51
C ILE A 204 -28.10 -21.49 -15.59
N LYS A 205 -27.19 -20.79 -14.91
CA LYS A 205 -26.28 -21.36 -13.92
C LYS A 205 -26.37 -20.59 -12.61
N LYS A 206 -26.08 -21.24 -11.48
CA LYS A 206 -26.04 -20.59 -10.15
C LYS A 206 -24.70 -20.85 -9.46
N GLY A 207 -23.96 -19.79 -9.18
CA GLY A 207 -22.63 -19.86 -8.58
C GLY A 207 -22.64 -20.02 -7.05
N LEU A 208 -23.02 -21.20 -6.53
CA LEU A 208 -23.18 -21.40 -5.07
C LEU A 208 -21.87 -21.28 -4.27
N LYS A 209 -20.74 -21.73 -4.82
CA LYS A 209 -19.42 -21.57 -4.18
C LYS A 209 -19.03 -20.10 -4.08
N GLU A 210 -19.20 -19.36 -5.17
CA GLU A 210 -18.91 -17.93 -5.24
C GLU A 210 -19.79 -17.14 -4.27
N TYR A 211 -21.08 -17.46 -4.23
CA TYR A 211 -22.03 -16.90 -3.26
C TYR A 211 -21.55 -17.06 -1.81
N LYS A 212 -21.26 -18.31 -1.38
CA LYS A 212 -20.82 -18.58 -0.01
C LYS A 212 -19.57 -17.78 0.37
N LEU A 213 -18.59 -17.72 -0.55
CA LEU A 213 -17.36 -16.96 -0.32
C LEU A 213 -17.59 -15.45 -0.23
N LYS A 214 -18.46 -14.87 -1.08
CA LYS A 214 -18.76 -13.44 -1.07
C LYS A 214 -19.57 -13.03 0.16
N ALA A 215 -20.67 -13.73 0.42
CA ALA A 215 -21.63 -13.39 1.47
C ALA A 215 -21.07 -13.53 2.89
N GLN A 216 -20.14 -14.47 3.12
CA GLN A 216 -19.57 -14.71 4.45
C GLN A 216 -18.38 -13.81 4.80
N ASN A 217 -17.78 -13.11 3.83
CA ASN A 217 -16.50 -12.41 4.06
C ASN A 217 -16.57 -10.92 3.75
N ASP A 218 -17.03 -10.52 2.56
CA ASP A 218 -16.68 -9.20 2.01
C ASP A 218 -17.81 -8.45 1.30
N VAL A 219 -18.96 -9.10 1.04
CA VAL A 219 -20.07 -8.50 0.30
C VAL A 219 -21.36 -8.62 1.10
N SER A 220 -21.79 -7.51 1.71
CA SER A 220 -23.06 -7.43 2.43
C SER A 220 -24.27 -7.46 1.48
N ASP A 221 -25.43 -7.84 2.03
CA ASP A 221 -26.74 -7.83 1.36
C ASP A 221 -26.82 -8.64 0.06
N LEU A 222 -26.03 -9.70 -0.04
CA LEU A 222 -25.98 -10.63 -1.17
C LEU A 222 -26.86 -11.84 -0.91
N ASN A 223 -27.77 -12.13 -1.83
CA ASN A 223 -28.57 -13.36 -1.84
C ASN A 223 -28.04 -14.34 -2.87
N ASP A 224 -28.32 -15.64 -2.68
CA ASP A 224 -27.83 -16.66 -3.61
C ASP A 224 -28.41 -16.49 -5.04
N ILE A 225 -29.58 -15.87 -5.16
CA ILE A 225 -30.25 -15.53 -6.42
C ILE A 225 -29.48 -14.49 -7.24
N ASP A 226 -28.68 -13.64 -6.58
CA ASP A 226 -27.86 -12.63 -7.23
C ASP A 226 -26.70 -13.28 -8.02
N LEU A 227 -26.36 -14.54 -7.71
CA LEU A 227 -25.33 -15.33 -8.41
C LEU A 227 -25.91 -16.24 -9.50
N ILE A 228 -27.17 -16.03 -9.89
CA ILE A 228 -27.72 -16.60 -11.12
C ILE A 228 -27.08 -15.90 -12.31
N SER A 229 -26.54 -16.69 -13.24
CA SER A 229 -25.96 -16.26 -14.49
C SER A 229 -26.77 -16.79 -15.66
N TYR A 230 -27.10 -15.92 -16.61
CA TYR A 230 -27.69 -16.31 -17.89
C TYR A 230 -26.59 -16.32 -18.95
N GLU A 231 -26.33 -17.47 -19.56
CA GLU A 231 -25.41 -17.58 -20.69
C GLU A 231 -26.23 -17.50 -21.98
N VAL A 232 -26.12 -16.38 -22.68
CA VAL A 232 -26.92 -16.07 -23.87
C VAL A 232 -26.01 -15.96 -25.09
N ILE A 233 -26.42 -16.56 -26.20
CA ILE A 233 -25.75 -16.43 -27.49
C ILE A 233 -26.56 -15.49 -28.37
N THR A 234 -25.92 -14.46 -28.92
CA THR A 234 -26.58 -13.47 -29.79
C THR A 234 -25.57 -12.86 -30.78
N ASN A 235 -26.08 -12.21 -31.83
CA ASN A 235 -25.25 -11.49 -32.79
C ASN A 235 -25.00 -10.03 -32.37
N LYS A 236 -25.68 -9.54 -31.32
CA LYS A 236 -25.47 -8.19 -30.78
C LYS A 236 -24.06 -8.00 -30.23
N ILE A 237 -23.47 -6.85 -30.54
CA ILE A 237 -22.25 -6.38 -29.89
C ILE A 237 -22.61 -5.58 -28.63
N MET A 238 -22.22 -6.13 -27.49
CA MET A 238 -22.37 -5.55 -26.16
C MET A 238 -21.02 -5.53 -25.46
N TYR A 239 -20.89 -4.65 -24.46
CA TYR A 239 -19.67 -4.44 -23.69
C TYR A 239 -19.91 -4.80 -22.22
N LEU A 240 -18.81 -5.00 -21.48
CA LEU A 240 -18.88 -5.26 -20.04
C LEU A 240 -19.65 -4.14 -19.33
N CYS A 241 -20.41 -4.53 -18.31
CA CYS A 241 -21.28 -3.65 -17.52
C CYS A 241 -22.46 -3.00 -18.29
N ASN A 242 -22.69 -3.29 -19.58
CA ASN A 242 -23.93 -2.84 -20.22
C ASN A 242 -25.16 -3.48 -19.56
N LEU A 243 -26.24 -2.69 -19.46
CA LEU A 243 -27.53 -3.15 -18.97
C LEU A 243 -28.25 -3.95 -20.04
N VAL A 244 -28.78 -5.11 -19.67
CA VAL A 244 -29.47 -6.04 -20.56
C VAL A 244 -30.77 -6.49 -19.91
N ASN A 245 -31.89 -6.17 -20.56
CA ASN A 245 -33.19 -6.69 -20.18
C ASN A 245 -33.39 -8.05 -20.88
N PHE A 246 -33.51 -9.11 -20.08
CA PHE A 246 -33.65 -10.48 -20.57
C PHE A 246 -34.55 -11.29 -19.64
N LYS A 247 -35.56 -11.98 -20.22
CA LYS A 247 -36.54 -12.81 -19.49
C LYS A 247 -37.16 -12.10 -18.27
N GLY A 248 -37.52 -10.82 -18.44
CA GLY A 248 -38.16 -10.00 -17.41
C GLY A 248 -37.23 -9.55 -16.28
N ARG A 249 -35.91 -9.64 -16.47
CA ARG A 249 -34.89 -9.19 -15.50
C ARG A 249 -33.95 -8.18 -16.13
N SER A 250 -33.50 -7.23 -15.33
CA SER A 250 -32.43 -6.30 -15.68
C SER A 250 -31.09 -6.84 -15.18
N LEU A 251 -30.23 -7.21 -16.10
CA LEU A 251 -28.95 -7.89 -15.86
C LEU A 251 -27.80 -7.09 -16.46
N TYR A 252 -26.57 -7.39 -16.05
CA TYR A 252 -25.36 -6.73 -16.52
C TYR A 252 -24.43 -7.73 -17.20
N VAL A 253 -23.78 -7.30 -18.28
CA VAL A 253 -22.76 -8.12 -18.96
C VAL A 253 -21.54 -8.31 -18.04
N TYR A 254 -21.36 -9.52 -17.53
CA TYR A 254 -20.25 -9.92 -16.65
C TYR A 254 -19.05 -10.44 -17.44
N LYS A 255 -19.29 -11.17 -18.54
CA LYS A 255 -18.27 -11.73 -19.41
C LYS A 255 -18.76 -11.76 -20.85
N CYS A 256 -17.85 -11.53 -21.79
CA CYS A 256 -18.08 -11.69 -23.22
C CYS A 256 -17.04 -12.63 -23.82
N GLU A 257 -17.52 -13.58 -24.63
CA GLU A 257 -16.72 -14.48 -25.45
C GLU A 257 -17.23 -14.37 -26.90
N MET A 258 -16.44 -13.74 -27.78
CA MET A 258 -16.72 -13.65 -29.21
C MET A 258 -15.92 -14.71 -29.95
N GLU A 259 -16.57 -15.47 -30.83
CA GLU A 259 -15.93 -16.53 -31.60
C GLU A 259 -16.38 -16.51 -33.06
N LEU A 260 -15.50 -16.89 -33.99
CA LEU A 260 -15.88 -17.19 -35.36
C LEU A 260 -16.29 -18.66 -35.47
N LYS A 261 -17.59 -18.94 -35.69
CA LYS A 261 -18.15 -20.28 -35.87
C LYS A 261 -18.72 -20.45 -37.25
N SER A 262 -18.16 -21.40 -38.02
CA SER A 262 -18.62 -21.71 -39.38
C SER A 262 -18.72 -20.47 -40.29
N GLY A 263 -17.78 -19.52 -40.14
CA GLY A 263 -17.74 -18.28 -40.92
C GLY A 263 -18.62 -17.13 -40.40
N VAL A 264 -19.32 -17.31 -39.28
CA VAL A 264 -20.21 -16.30 -38.66
C VAL A 264 -19.70 -15.93 -37.27
N ILE A 265 -19.75 -14.65 -36.91
CA ILE A 265 -19.44 -14.18 -35.55
C ILE A 265 -20.56 -14.60 -34.60
N SER A 266 -20.18 -15.24 -33.51
CA SER A 266 -21.08 -15.66 -32.44
C SER A 266 -20.60 -15.06 -31.13
N ASN A 267 -21.46 -14.31 -30.44
CA ASN A 267 -21.14 -13.74 -29.15
C ASN A 267 -21.88 -14.49 -28.04
N LYS A 268 -21.12 -15.04 -27.10
CA LYS A 268 -21.65 -15.57 -25.85
C LYS A 268 -21.44 -14.55 -24.75
N TYR A 269 -22.53 -14.20 -24.06
CA TYR A 269 -22.50 -13.31 -22.91
C TYR A 269 -22.91 -14.05 -21.65
N ILE A 270 -22.23 -13.76 -20.55
CA ILE A 270 -22.66 -14.15 -19.21
C ILE A 270 -23.29 -12.91 -18.57
N LEU A 271 -24.59 -12.97 -18.30
CA LEU A 271 -25.36 -11.87 -17.71
C LEU A 271 -25.66 -12.18 -16.24
N ARG A 272 -25.49 -11.20 -15.35
CA ARG A 272 -25.71 -11.35 -13.90
C ARG A 272 -26.45 -10.15 -13.30
N ASP A 273 -27.01 -10.34 -12.12
CA ASP A 273 -27.54 -9.23 -11.31
C ASP A 273 -26.43 -8.22 -10.95
N ARG A 274 -26.80 -6.96 -10.70
CA ARG A 274 -25.85 -5.90 -10.27
C ARG A 274 -25.09 -6.29 -9.00
N LYS A 275 -25.73 -6.97 -8.06
CA LYS A 275 -25.07 -7.49 -6.86
C LYS A 275 -24.18 -8.69 -7.17
N GLY A 276 -24.56 -9.51 -8.15
CA GLY A 276 -23.80 -10.67 -8.62
C GLY A 276 -22.41 -10.33 -9.19
N ILE A 277 -22.27 -9.15 -9.79
CA ILE A 277 -21.00 -8.69 -10.36
C ILE A 277 -20.04 -8.07 -9.33
N LYS A 278 -20.50 -7.80 -8.10
CA LYS A 278 -19.65 -7.26 -7.02
C LYS A 278 -18.45 -8.16 -6.75
N VAL A 279 -17.31 -7.59 -6.43
CA VAL A 279 -16.07 -8.31 -6.13
C VAL A 279 -15.78 -8.31 -4.64
N ARG A 280 -15.07 -9.32 -4.16
CA ARG A 280 -14.59 -9.37 -2.76
C ARG A 280 -13.48 -8.35 -2.56
N LYS A 281 -13.32 -7.88 -1.34
CA LYS A 281 -12.16 -7.07 -0.94
C LYS A 281 -10.88 -7.87 -1.20
N ILE A 282 -9.92 -7.23 -1.84
CA ILE A 282 -8.60 -7.77 -2.14
C ILE A 282 -7.62 -7.20 -1.13
N TYR A 283 -6.70 -8.05 -0.67
CA TYR A 283 -5.69 -7.71 0.31
C TYR A 283 -4.30 -7.90 -0.26
N ASN A 284 -3.38 -7.00 0.09
CA ASN A 284 -1.97 -7.20 -0.23
C ASN A 284 -1.32 -8.02 0.89
N ASN A 285 -1.35 -9.35 0.79
CA ASN A 285 -0.73 -10.20 1.82
C ASN A 285 0.81 -10.12 1.86
N LYS A 286 1.45 -9.44 0.90
CA LYS A 286 2.91 -9.31 0.83
C LYS A 286 3.46 -8.34 1.88
N ILE A 287 2.61 -7.53 2.52
CA ILE A 287 3.01 -6.63 3.61
C ILE A 287 2.96 -7.28 4.99
N VAL A 288 2.33 -8.45 5.15
CA VAL A 288 2.21 -9.11 6.46
C VAL A 288 3.60 -9.39 7.04
N GLY A 289 3.87 -8.88 8.24
CA GLY A 289 5.15 -9.02 8.94
C GLY A 289 6.28 -8.14 8.38
N LEU A 290 6.00 -7.27 7.40
CA LEU A 290 6.98 -6.36 6.83
C LEU A 290 7.25 -5.18 7.77
N SER A 291 8.47 -4.67 7.72
CA SER A 291 8.81 -3.34 8.23
C SER A 291 9.31 -2.45 7.10
N LEU A 292 8.69 -1.29 6.91
CA LEU A 292 9.20 -0.25 6.03
C LEU A 292 10.09 0.69 6.83
N ASN A 293 11.31 0.95 6.34
CA ASN A 293 12.17 1.94 6.96
C ASN A 293 11.61 3.35 6.75
N GLY A 294 11.86 4.22 7.71
CA GLY A 294 11.56 5.64 7.58
C GLY A 294 12.30 6.50 8.59
N THR A 295 12.06 7.79 8.51
CA THR A 295 12.63 8.81 9.40
C THR A 295 11.50 9.58 10.07
N VAL A 296 11.65 9.90 11.36
CA VAL A 296 10.68 10.71 12.10
C VAL A 296 10.68 12.16 11.59
N LEU A 297 9.52 12.63 11.15
CA LEU A 297 9.26 14.01 10.73
C LEU A 297 8.74 14.88 11.87
N ALA A 298 7.94 14.30 12.76
CA ALA A 298 7.38 14.97 13.93
C ALA A 298 7.00 13.93 14.98
N THR A 299 7.03 14.36 16.24
CA THR A 299 6.63 13.56 17.40
C THR A 299 5.61 14.36 18.20
N LYS A 300 4.49 13.73 18.58
CA LYS A 300 3.47 14.34 19.44
C LYS A 300 2.85 13.25 20.32
N ASN A 301 2.98 13.40 21.64
CA ASN A 301 2.56 12.40 22.61
C ASN A 301 3.18 11.03 22.26
N ASP A 302 2.34 10.02 22.08
CA ASP A 302 2.63 8.63 21.72
C ASP A 302 2.65 8.37 20.20
N LYS A 303 2.60 9.42 19.38
CA LYS A 303 2.53 9.31 17.91
C LYS A 303 3.71 9.96 17.21
N VAL A 304 3.99 9.45 16.02
CA VAL A 304 5.02 9.96 15.12
C VAL A 304 4.49 10.16 13.70
N LYS A 305 4.99 11.19 13.00
CA LYS A 305 4.87 11.33 11.54
C LYS A 305 6.13 10.82 10.89
N LEU A 306 6.00 10.11 9.77
CA LEU A 306 7.12 9.42 9.13
C LEU A 306 7.34 9.84 7.68
N ASN A 307 8.60 10.01 7.30
CA ASN A 307 9.03 9.92 5.91
C ASN A 307 9.43 8.48 5.63
N LEU A 308 8.66 7.75 4.82
CA LEU A 308 8.98 6.37 4.49
C LEU A 308 9.99 6.34 3.34
N GLU A 309 11.04 5.52 3.47
CA GLU A 309 12.11 5.43 2.46
C GLU A 309 11.59 4.99 1.09
N ILE A 310 10.47 4.24 1.06
CA ILE A 310 9.84 3.78 -0.19
C ILE A 310 9.32 4.94 -1.07
N ASP A 311 9.06 6.10 -0.49
CA ASP A 311 8.55 7.28 -1.20
C ASP A 311 9.65 8.31 -1.50
N GLY A 312 10.82 8.15 -0.88
CA GLY A 312 11.94 9.10 -0.92
C GLY A 312 11.70 10.36 -0.09
N SER A 313 10.57 11.04 -0.29
CA SER A 313 10.20 12.26 0.44
C SER A 313 8.72 12.34 0.78
N GLN A 314 8.41 12.89 1.95
CA GLN A 314 7.06 13.10 2.45
C GLN A 314 6.95 14.50 3.06
N ASN A 315 5.93 15.26 2.66
CA ASN A 315 5.64 16.53 3.30
C ASN A 315 5.06 16.28 4.70
N SER A 316 5.66 16.90 5.72
CA SER A 316 5.22 16.76 7.12
C SER A 316 3.79 17.25 7.36
N SER A 317 3.30 18.23 6.59
CA SER A 317 1.92 18.72 6.74
C SER A 317 0.88 17.66 6.35
N THR A 318 1.17 16.84 5.34
CA THR A 318 0.28 15.79 4.82
C THR A 318 0.64 14.38 5.31
N ALA A 319 1.76 14.22 6.02
CA ALA A 319 2.12 12.95 6.65
C ALA A 319 1.13 12.58 7.76
N ARG A 320 0.79 11.28 7.83
CA ARG A 320 -0.12 10.73 8.83
C ARG A 320 0.58 10.48 10.17
N TRP A 321 -0.18 10.54 11.25
CA TRP A 321 0.26 10.10 12.57
C TRP A 321 0.13 8.60 12.72
N PHE A 322 1.22 7.94 13.11
CA PHE A 322 1.27 6.52 13.45
C PHE A 322 1.48 6.36 14.96
N GLU A 323 0.80 5.38 15.54
CA GLU A 323 1.06 4.97 16.93
C GLU A 323 2.50 4.45 17.06
N TYR A 324 3.17 4.78 18.15
CA TYR A 324 4.49 4.28 18.46
C TYR A 324 4.43 3.15 19.50
N SER A 325 5.08 2.03 19.19
CA SER A 325 5.19 0.91 20.13
C SER A 325 6.19 1.23 21.25
N THR A 326 5.70 1.19 22.49
CA THR A 326 6.53 1.27 23.69
C THR A 326 6.69 -0.10 24.37
N VAL A 327 7.81 -0.27 25.08
CA VAL A 327 8.17 -1.51 25.80
C VAL A 327 7.23 -1.76 26.99
N TYR A 328 6.71 -0.68 27.60
CA TYR A 328 5.85 -0.76 28.78
C TYR A 328 4.99 0.50 28.88
N SER A 329 3.69 0.35 29.12
CA SER A 329 2.76 1.44 29.40
C SER A 329 1.58 0.92 30.23
N SER A 330 1.01 1.78 31.08
CA SER A 330 -0.15 1.54 31.94
C SER A 330 -1.09 2.75 31.89
N GLU A 331 -2.38 2.53 32.17
CA GLU A 331 -3.42 3.59 32.09
C GLU A 331 -3.18 4.76 33.05
N ASP A 332 -2.45 4.55 34.14
CA ASP A 332 -2.11 5.56 35.14
C ASP A 332 -0.91 6.45 34.76
N GLY A 333 -0.35 6.25 33.56
CA GLY A 333 0.82 6.98 33.05
C GLY A 333 2.17 6.35 33.44
N THR A 334 2.18 5.23 34.17
CA THR A 334 3.41 4.48 34.42
C THR A 334 3.87 3.79 33.14
N GLY A 335 5.12 4.00 32.72
CA GLY A 335 5.60 3.40 31.49
C GLY A 335 7.00 3.82 31.08
N TRP A 336 7.45 3.22 29.97
CA TRP A 336 8.67 3.60 29.27
C TRP A 336 8.36 4.69 28.24
N TYR A 337 8.40 5.95 28.65
CA TYR A 337 8.14 7.09 27.77
C TYR A 337 9.45 7.64 27.18
N CYS A 338 9.92 7.03 26.09
CA CYS A 338 11.12 7.42 25.37
C CYS A 338 10.78 7.56 23.88
N MET A 339 10.13 8.66 23.53
CA MET A 339 9.72 8.92 22.15
C MET A 339 10.94 9.24 21.27
N PRO A 340 10.96 8.76 20.01
CA PRO A 340 12.01 9.10 19.07
C PRO A 340 11.96 10.58 18.71
N GLU A 341 13.13 11.11 18.35
CA GLU A 341 13.31 12.50 17.98
C GLU A 341 13.16 12.70 16.47
N VAL A 342 12.88 13.94 16.04
CA VAL A 342 12.87 14.31 14.63
C VAL A 342 14.24 13.98 14.02
N GLY A 343 14.25 13.24 12.92
CA GLY A 343 15.45 12.76 12.25
C GLY A 343 15.87 11.33 12.64
N ASP A 344 15.29 10.73 13.67
CA ASP A 344 15.60 9.34 14.04
C ASP A 344 15.11 8.35 12.98
N ALA A 345 15.92 7.35 12.69
CA ALA A 345 15.54 6.23 11.83
C ALA A 345 14.67 5.23 12.59
N ILE A 346 13.59 4.82 11.96
CA ILE A 346 12.57 3.96 12.56
C ILE A 346 11.99 2.99 11.52
N ARG A 347 11.15 2.08 11.97
CA ARG A 347 10.43 1.15 11.10
C ARG A 347 8.94 1.28 11.30
N LEU A 348 8.17 1.31 10.23
CA LEU A 348 6.73 1.13 10.24
C LEU A 348 6.42 -0.35 10.01
N TYR A 349 5.87 -1.01 11.02
CA TYR A 349 5.58 -2.44 11.00
C TYR A 349 4.13 -2.73 10.65
N PHE A 350 3.93 -3.78 9.86
CA PHE A 350 2.62 -4.25 9.40
C PHE A 350 2.34 -5.62 10.03
N PRO A 351 1.54 -5.71 11.12
CA PRO A 351 1.27 -6.98 11.78
C PRO A 351 0.41 -7.93 10.94
N ASP A 352 -0.41 -7.38 10.04
CA ASP A 352 -1.32 -8.11 9.17
C ASP A 352 -1.44 -7.41 7.79
N ASN A 353 -2.48 -7.76 7.04
CA ASN A 353 -2.73 -7.25 5.69
C ASN A 353 -3.66 -6.02 5.67
N GLU A 354 -4.00 -5.45 6.83
CA GLU A 354 -4.77 -4.22 6.96
C GLU A 354 -3.83 -3.06 7.34
N GLU A 355 -3.55 -2.19 6.37
CA GLU A 355 -2.56 -1.11 6.54
C GLU A 355 -2.87 -0.13 7.68
N LYS A 356 -4.14 -0.04 8.11
CA LYS A 356 -4.56 0.77 9.27
C LYS A 356 -3.98 0.27 10.60
N ASN A 357 -3.62 -1.01 10.67
CA ASN A 357 -3.03 -1.63 11.86
C ASN A 357 -1.51 -1.44 11.91
N ALA A 358 -0.93 -0.71 10.94
CA ALA A 358 0.49 -0.42 10.95
C ALA A 358 0.86 0.55 12.07
N TYR A 359 2.00 0.31 12.72
CA TYR A 359 2.49 1.13 13.81
C TYR A 359 4.00 1.27 13.76
N ALA A 360 4.52 2.39 14.26
CA ALA A 360 5.94 2.64 14.31
C ALA A 360 6.57 1.80 15.42
N ILE A 361 7.63 1.07 15.09
CA ILE A 361 8.43 0.29 16.04
C ILE A 361 9.85 0.81 16.06
N SER A 362 10.42 0.81 17.28
CA SER A 362 11.83 0.95 17.67
C SER A 362 12.82 1.57 16.68
N SER A 363 13.69 2.42 17.21
CA SER A 363 14.87 2.93 16.51
C SER A 363 15.68 1.82 15.84
N VAL A 364 16.07 2.04 14.58
CA VAL A 364 17.02 1.17 13.88
C VAL A 364 18.38 1.36 14.53
N ASN A 365 19.12 0.27 14.79
CA ASN A 365 20.45 0.35 15.39
C ASN A 365 21.46 0.93 14.38
N LEU A 366 21.49 2.25 14.25
CA LEU A 366 22.43 2.97 13.41
C LEU A 366 23.81 3.03 14.07
N LYS A 367 24.86 3.05 13.24
CA LYS A 367 26.22 3.32 13.71
C LYS A 367 26.25 4.69 14.40
N SER A 368 26.80 4.71 15.62
CA SER A 368 26.97 5.96 16.37
C SER A 368 27.89 6.91 15.60
N SER A 369 27.53 8.19 15.53
CA SER A 369 28.41 9.24 15.01
C SER A 369 29.63 9.48 15.90
N ASN A 370 29.51 9.17 17.19
CA ASN A 370 30.65 9.08 18.11
C ASN A 370 31.09 7.62 18.23
N SER A 371 32.29 7.30 17.73
CA SER A 371 32.85 5.95 17.70
C SER A 371 33.10 5.33 19.08
N GLU A 372 33.17 6.14 20.14
CA GLU A 372 33.35 5.66 21.51
C GLU A 372 32.02 5.15 22.09
N LYS A 373 30.88 5.72 21.67
CA LYS A 373 29.56 5.33 22.17
C LYS A 373 29.07 4.04 21.53
N ARG A 374 28.54 3.14 22.37
CA ARG A 374 28.04 1.80 21.97
C ARG A 374 29.12 0.97 21.25
N SER A 375 30.39 1.15 21.65
CA SER A 375 31.55 0.43 21.13
C SER A 375 31.92 -0.80 21.97
N ASN A 376 31.76 -0.71 23.29
CA ASN A 376 32.03 -1.80 24.23
C ASN A 376 30.71 -2.48 24.65
N PRO A 377 30.46 -3.74 24.25
CA PRO A 377 29.24 -4.44 24.61
C PRO A 377 29.13 -4.74 26.11
N SER A 378 30.22 -4.64 26.89
CA SER A 378 30.19 -4.78 28.36
C SER A 378 29.64 -3.54 29.07
N GLU A 379 29.62 -2.38 28.40
CA GLU A 379 29.07 -1.14 28.94
C GLU A 379 27.66 -0.90 28.42
N LYS A 380 26.67 -0.91 29.31
CA LYS A 380 25.27 -0.64 28.97
C LYS A 380 24.95 0.79 29.34
N SER A 381 24.37 1.54 28.42
CA SER A 381 24.02 2.93 28.71
C SER A 381 22.66 3.30 28.15
N ILE A 382 21.98 4.17 28.89
CA ILE A 382 20.76 4.86 28.47
C ILE A 382 21.09 6.34 28.51
N GLY A 383 20.91 7.04 27.39
CA GLY A 383 21.35 8.42 27.26
C GLY A 383 20.43 9.27 26.40
N THR A 384 20.48 10.58 26.62
CA THR A 384 19.73 11.58 25.85
C THR A 384 20.68 12.41 24.98
N LYS A 385 20.14 13.09 23.96
CA LYS A 385 20.92 14.07 23.16
C LYS A 385 21.51 15.21 23.99
N TYR A 386 20.98 15.44 25.19
CA TYR A 386 21.43 16.50 26.12
C TYR A 386 22.62 16.06 27.00
N GLY A 387 23.20 14.89 26.76
CA GLY A 387 24.38 14.41 27.48
C GLY A 387 24.08 13.69 28.80
N LYS A 388 22.83 13.65 29.25
CA LYS A 388 22.39 12.91 30.45
C LYS A 388 22.42 11.42 30.19
N GLN A 389 23.05 10.65 31.08
CA GLN A 389 23.28 9.22 30.88
C GLN A 389 23.24 8.45 32.20
N ILE A 390 22.78 7.19 32.12
CA ILE A 390 23.05 6.16 33.12
C ILE A 390 23.94 5.13 32.43
N VAL A 391 25.06 4.77 33.06
CA VAL A 391 26.05 3.83 32.52
C VAL A 391 26.29 2.71 33.53
N MET A 392 26.11 1.47 33.09
CA MET A 392 26.38 0.24 33.85
C MET A 392 27.56 -0.46 33.18
N LYS A 393 28.67 -0.61 33.90
CA LYS A 393 29.90 -1.21 33.41
C LYS A 393 30.53 -2.12 34.47
N PRO A 394 31.45 -3.04 34.11
CA PRO A 394 32.17 -3.81 35.11
C PRO A 394 32.81 -2.89 36.15
N GLY A 395 32.59 -3.17 37.44
CA GLY A 395 33.15 -2.40 38.54
C GLY A 395 32.37 -1.14 38.95
N ALA A 396 31.38 -0.67 38.17
CA ALA A 396 30.66 0.57 38.50
C ALA A 396 29.29 0.79 37.83
N VAL A 397 28.44 1.55 38.53
CA VAL A 397 27.26 2.24 37.98
C VAL A 397 27.46 3.75 38.08
N GLU A 398 27.21 4.47 36.99
CA GLU A 398 27.38 5.92 36.90
C GLU A 398 26.07 6.60 36.46
N ILE A 399 25.68 7.67 37.15
CA ILE A 399 24.60 8.58 36.76
C ILE A 399 25.23 9.94 36.44
N ILE A 400 25.07 10.36 35.19
CA ILE A 400 25.74 11.52 34.60
C ILE A 400 24.68 12.52 34.17
N GLY A 401 24.78 13.75 34.69
CA GLY A 401 23.89 14.85 34.33
C GLY A 401 24.34 15.57 33.05
N ASN A 402 25.26 16.51 33.20
CA ASN A 402 25.99 17.19 32.13
C ASN A 402 27.23 17.85 32.77
N GLY A 403 28.33 18.01 32.03
CA GLY A 403 29.58 18.53 32.57
C GLY A 403 30.16 17.64 33.67
N ASN A 404 30.51 18.22 34.83
CA ASN A 404 31.15 17.52 35.95
C ASN A 404 30.17 16.96 37.00
N LEU A 405 28.88 16.84 36.67
CA LEU A 405 27.87 16.25 37.56
C LEU A 405 27.85 14.73 37.43
N LEU A 406 28.37 14.04 38.45
CA LEU A 406 28.53 12.58 38.48
C LEU A 406 28.13 12.02 39.84
N MET A 407 27.29 10.99 39.83
CA MET A 407 27.17 10.04 40.92
C MET A 407 27.71 8.69 40.45
N ARG A 408 28.59 8.08 41.24
CA ARG A 408 29.23 6.81 40.89
C ARG A 408 29.17 5.85 42.08
N LEU A 409 28.75 4.63 41.82
CA LEU A 409 28.80 3.52 42.76
C LEU A 409 29.83 2.53 42.20
N THR A 410 30.82 2.14 42.99
CA THR A 410 31.89 1.21 42.59
C THR A 410 31.95 -0.01 43.50
N ASP A 411 32.36 -1.14 42.94
CA ASP A 411 32.41 -2.43 43.66
C ASP A 411 33.40 -2.37 44.85
N ASP A 412 34.56 -1.75 44.64
CA ASP A 412 35.65 -1.71 45.62
C ASP A 412 35.75 -0.38 46.41
N GLY A 413 35.14 0.70 45.91
CA GLY A 413 35.34 2.07 46.42
C GLY A 413 34.10 2.72 47.03
N GLY A 414 32.93 2.07 46.98
CA GLY A 414 31.69 2.61 47.54
C GLY A 414 31.06 3.70 46.66
N ILE A 415 30.53 4.77 47.28
CA ILE A 415 29.69 5.79 46.63
C ILE A 415 30.44 7.13 46.55
N GLU A 416 30.48 7.71 45.35
CA GLU A 416 31.02 9.05 45.08
C GLU A 416 29.93 9.97 44.50
N VAL A 417 29.83 11.18 45.04
CA VAL A 417 29.01 12.27 44.47
C VAL A 417 29.91 13.46 44.17
N LYS A 418 30.03 13.82 42.89
CA LYS A 418 30.88 14.91 42.40
C LYS A 418 30.03 15.97 41.71
N SER A 419 30.29 17.22 42.07
CA SER A 419 29.63 18.38 41.48
C SER A 419 30.59 19.57 41.46
N ASP A 420 30.57 20.32 40.37
CA ASP A 420 31.17 21.66 40.26
C ASP A 420 30.15 22.77 40.60
N LYS A 421 29.00 22.39 41.18
CA LYS A 421 27.93 23.24 41.68
C LYS A 421 27.62 22.91 43.14
N LYS A 422 26.67 23.64 43.73
CA LYS A 422 26.20 23.41 45.10
C LYS A 422 25.54 22.04 45.22
N ILE A 423 25.95 21.27 46.23
CA ILE A 423 25.22 20.08 46.70
C ILE A 423 24.37 20.50 47.91
N VAL A 424 23.10 20.10 47.92
CA VAL A 424 22.15 20.38 49.01
C VAL A 424 21.59 19.06 49.53
N LEU A 425 21.68 18.84 50.83
CA LEU A 425 21.00 17.76 51.54
C LEU A 425 19.95 18.42 52.44
N ASP A 426 18.68 18.13 52.20
CA ASP A 426 17.53 18.75 52.89
C ASP A 426 16.50 17.68 53.23
N ALA A 427 16.03 17.64 54.47
CA ALA A 427 15.08 16.66 54.97
C ALA A 427 14.08 17.32 55.94
N GLN A 428 12.81 16.88 55.90
CA GLN A 428 11.78 17.33 56.86
C GLN A 428 11.95 16.71 58.25
N GLN A 429 12.70 15.61 58.32
CA GLN A 429 13.10 14.95 59.56
C GLN A 429 14.63 15.00 59.64
N ASP A 430 15.24 14.00 60.27
CA ASP A 430 16.66 14.00 60.53
C ASP A 430 17.49 13.60 59.29
N ILE A 431 18.68 14.20 59.17
CA ILE A 431 19.76 13.70 58.31
C ILE A 431 20.79 13.07 59.24
N GLU A 432 20.89 11.74 59.23
CA GLU A 432 21.86 10.99 60.04
C GLU A 432 23.12 10.65 59.22
N ILE A 433 24.29 10.98 59.76
CA ILE A 433 25.60 10.65 59.15
C ILE A 433 26.42 9.86 60.17
N THR A 434 26.52 8.55 59.95
CA THR A 434 27.28 7.64 60.83
C THR A 434 28.34 6.90 60.02
N GLY A 435 29.59 6.92 60.49
CA GLY A 435 30.70 6.18 59.90
C GLY A 435 31.34 5.25 60.92
N GLY A 436 31.47 3.96 60.60
CA GLY A 436 32.12 2.98 61.49
C GLY A 436 33.62 3.23 61.71
N GLY A 437 34.26 3.99 60.81
CA GLY A 437 35.64 4.46 60.95
C GLY A 437 35.71 5.94 61.32
N LYS A 438 35.68 6.81 60.30
CA LYS A 438 35.83 8.27 60.45
C LYS A 438 34.81 9.01 59.59
N VAL A 439 34.21 10.08 60.14
CA VAL A 439 33.50 11.12 59.37
C VAL A 439 34.45 12.30 59.17
N SER A 440 34.61 12.77 57.94
CA SER A 440 35.50 13.89 57.60
C SER A 440 34.74 14.94 56.80
N ILE A 441 34.73 16.19 57.27
CA ILE A 441 34.11 17.34 56.62
C ILE A 441 35.20 18.38 56.36
N GLN A 442 35.36 18.80 55.11
CA GLN A 442 36.38 19.74 54.70
C GLN A 442 35.80 20.74 53.69
N GLY A 443 36.14 22.02 53.85
CA GLY A 443 35.80 23.08 52.92
C GLY A 443 37.00 23.99 52.69
N GLY A 444 37.30 24.34 51.44
CA GLY A 444 38.45 25.20 51.11
C GLY A 444 38.30 26.65 51.59
N GLY A 445 37.08 27.14 51.76
CA GLY A 445 36.77 28.46 52.32
C GLY A 445 36.18 28.41 53.74
N GLY A 446 36.05 27.22 54.33
CA GLY A 446 35.52 27.02 55.68
C GLY A 446 34.31 26.08 55.79
N VAL A 447 33.88 25.84 57.02
CA VAL A 447 32.75 24.98 57.41
C VAL A 447 31.88 25.73 58.42
N ALA A 448 30.57 25.76 58.21
CA ALA A 448 29.61 26.39 59.12
C ALA A 448 28.55 25.39 59.59
N LEU A 449 28.29 25.34 60.90
CA LEU A 449 27.24 24.55 61.54
C LEU A 449 26.29 25.51 62.26
N THR A 450 25.03 25.56 61.83
CA THR A 450 24.05 26.53 62.32
C THR A 450 22.81 25.82 62.86
N GLN A 451 22.38 26.22 64.06
CA GLN A 451 21.11 25.81 64.66
C GLN A 451 20.38 27.06 65.18
N GLY A 452 19.39 27.56 64.44
CA GLY A 452 18.70 28.80 64.80
C GLY A 452 19.67 29.99 64.87
N SER A 453 19.82 30.60 66.04
CA SER A 453 20.78 31.69 66.29
C SER A 453 22.17 31.22 66.77
N ALA A 454 22.36 29.92 67.02
CA ALA A 454 23.65 29.36 67.42
C ALA A 454 24.47 28.94 66.18
N ASN A 455 25.76 29.25 66.17
CA ASN A 455 26.66 28.99 65.04
C ASN A 455 28.04 28.53 65.50
N ILE A 456 28.63 27.58 64.76
CA ILE A 456 30.06 27.23 64.79
C ILE A 456 30.61 27.45 63.38
N ASN A 457 31.57 28.38 63.21
CA ASN A 457 32.23 28.64 61.94
C ASN A 457 33.72 28.34 62.03
N VAL A 458 34.22 27.48 61.13
CA VAL A 458 35.62 27.08 60.99
C VAL A 458 36.16 27.69 59.69
N GLN A 459 37.07 28.66 59.78
CA GLN A 459 37.77 29.30 58.65
C GLN A 459 39.27 29.36 58.95
N ASP A 460 39.87 30.57 58.98
CA ASP A 460 41.22 30.79 59.50
C ASP A 460 41.28 30.56 61.02
N ASP A 461 40.19 30.90 61.73
CA ASP A 461 39.94 30.64 63.15
C ASP A 461 38.65 29.83 63.35
N VAL A 462 38.45 29.30 64.57
CA VAL A 462 37.17 28.70 65.00
C VAL A 462 36.39 29.71 65.82
N THR A 463 35.23 30.13 65.33
CA THR A 463 34.33 31.07 66.03
C THR A 463 33.02 30.40 66.41
N MET A 464 32.58 30.61 67.65
CA MET A 464 31.31 30.09 68.17
C MET A 464 30.46 31.25 68.67
N SER A 465 29.18 31.30 68.32
CA SER A 465 28.26 32.37 68.74
C SER A 465 26.87 31.81 69.05
N GLY A 466 26.17 32.42 70.01
CA GLY A 466 24.83 32.00 70.45
C GLY A 466 24.45 32.60 71.81
N GLY A 467 23.19 32.49 72.22
CA GLY A 467 22.69 33.09 73.47
C GLY A 467 23.37 32.57 74.75
N LYS A 468 23.91 31.34 74.73
CA LYS A 468 24.80 30.77 75.75
C LYS A 468 25.82 29.86 75.05
N VAL A 469 27.10 30.17 75.15
CA VAL A 469 28.21 29.34 74.66
C VAL A 469 28.92 28.76 75.88
N LYS A 470 28.93 27.44 76.04
CA LYS A 470 29.73 26.73 77.05
C LYS A 470 30.84 25.98 76.34
N ILE A 471 32.08 26.29 76.69
CA ILE A 471 33.27 25.58 76.23
C ILE A 471 33.79 24.87 77.48
N GLU A 472 33.77 23.54 77.47
CA GLU A 472 34.32 22.69 78.54
C GLU A 472 35.63 22.02 78.09
#